data_AF-W1WAA6-F1
#
_entry.id   AF-W1WAA6-F1
#
_cell.length_a   1.000
_cell.length_b   1.000
_cell.length_c   1.000
_cell.angle_alpha   90.00
_cell.angle_beta   90.00
_cell.angle_gamma   90.00
#
_symmetry.space_group_name_H-M   'P 1'
#
loop_
_entity.id
_entity.type
_entity.pdbx_description
1 polymer ?
#
loop_
_entity_poly.entity_id
_entity_poly.type
_entity_poly.pdbx_seq_one_letter_code
_entity_poly.pdbx_strand_id
1 'polypeptide(L)'
;EQAKAEREAALKAEQDRIAAQQAEMARQAAIKEEQERLAAEQLAKEEAESAAKAQAEAEAKAKAEAEAQAKAQENKLPQSYVDARNEASTKGTGVTEEKNILSQPIEPPLQADTSAKISLAFDVKNYESMSTTVDNKEIKYRAFEYIPYVANPIDIDQQYMNIYVPEEYFNNGTINGYNTQTAPIFMPNAVGGYMPSQAMTPKVENGKPNSVLYALSRGYVVASPATRGRTNKASDGNFIGKAPAVIVDLQAATAYLHANDSTMPGNANRIITNGTSAGGAVSLLQGATGNNSDFQPYLQALGAATAATNVYAVSAYAPITNLDAADMAYEWSYKGITSFNKVTMGQGELPQANVGGNTAPPQRTMQRVNLNADDVAYSNLLSEHFPEYVNNLQLHDSMGRVLKLDKNGNGTFKNYVKAFIIDAANKAQAKGTDLSKHTYLVRDNKTGAIKDINWEAYNQFVSRSKAPGAFDSRSNDSGENNLFGTSATDNNHFTITAALHDTTPNQDVYVENAKIVTMMNPMNYLGSPAATNARYYRIRYGTTDSNTSVAIPLIVGTRAQNLGYNVDMATPFGVDHSGDYDLDELFNWMDNIVKNGR
;
A
#
# COMPACT_ATOMS: atom_id res chain seq x y z
N GLU A 1 -37.79 98.46 11.51
CA GLU A 1 -37.53 97.27 12.34
C GLU A 1 -37.46 95.96 11.56
N GLN A 2 -38.39 95.67 10.64
CA GLN A 2 -38.38 94.44 9.81
C GLN A 2 -37.06 94.16 9.06
N ALA A 3 -36.47 95.16 8.39
CA ALA A 3 -35.21 94.99 7.66
C ALA A 3 -34.00 94.62 8.56
N LYS A 4 -34.06 94.94 9.87
CA LYS A 4 -33.02 94.57 10.83
C LYS A 4 -33.16 93.11 11.26
N ALA A 5 -34.40 92.67 11.51
CA ALA A 5 -34.70 91.29 11.85
C ALA A 5 -34.40 90.31 10.70
N GLU A 6 -34.71 90.67 9.46
CA GLU A 6 -34.36 89.86 8.28
C GLU A 6 -32.85 89.77 8.06
N ARG A 7 -32.11 90.86 8.33
CA ARG A 7 -30.64 90.87 8.21
C ARG A 7 -29.98 90.03 9.30
N GLU A 8 -30.50 90.06 10.52
CA GLU A 8 -30.05 89.21 11.63
C GLU A 8 -30.38 87.73 11.37
N ALA A 9 -31.56 87.42 10.81
CA ALA A 9 -31.92 86.06 10.42
C ALA A 9 -31.07 85.53 9.26
N ALA A 10 -30.77 86.36 8.26
CA ALA A 10 -29.88 86.01 7.15
C ALA A 10 -28.43 85.80 7.61
N LEU A 11 -27.94 86.62 8.55
CA LEU A 11 -26.62 86.45 9.17
C LEU A 11 -26.54 85.14 9.97
N LYS A 12 -27.59 84.79 10.70
CA LYS A 12 -27.66 83.54 11.46
C LYS A 12 -27.72 82.31 10.55
N ALA A 13 -28.55 82.36 9.51
CA ALA A 13 -28.62 81.28 8.51
C ALA A 13 -27.29 81.08 7.78
N GLU A 14 -26.56 82.17 7.49
CA GLU A 14 -25.23 82.10 6.88
C GLU A 14 -24.18 81.56 7.86
N GLN A 15 -24.25 81.93 9.15
CA GLN A 15 -23.40 81.35 10.19
C GLN A 15 -23.65 79.85 10.36
N ASP A 16 -24.91 79.42 10.37
CA ASP A 16 -25.28 78.00 10.47
C ASP A 16 -24.82 77.22 9.22
N ARG A 17 -24.90 77.82 8.02
CA ARG A 17 -24.37 77.24 6.79
C ARG A 17 -22.86 77.06 6.82
N ILE A 18 -22.12 78.06 7.33
CA ILE A 18 -20.67 78.00 7.49
C ILE A 18 -20.30 76.92 8.53
N ALA A 19 -21.01 76.83 9.65
CA ALA A 19 -20.81 75.77 10.64
C ALA A 19 -21.08 74.38 10.06
N ALA A 20 -22.13 74.21 9.25
CA ALA A 20 -22.42 72.94 8.58
C ALA A 20 -21.34 72.56 7.55
N GLN A 21 -20.83 73.52 6.77
CA GLN A 21 -19.71 73.29 5.85
C GLN A 21 -18.42 72.92 6.58
N GLN A 22 -18.14 73.55 7.73
CA GLN A 22 -16.99 73.21 8.57
C GLN A 22 -17.12 71.80 9.16
N ALA A 23 -18.31 71.41 9.61
CA ALA A 23 -18.57 70.06 10.10
C ALA A 23 -18.41 68.99 9.01
N GLU A 24 -18.86 69.27 7.79
CA GLU A 24 -18.70 68.36 6.65
C GLU A 24 -17.23 68.25 6.21
N MET A 25 -16.48 69.36 6.18
CA MET A 25 -15.02 69.30 5.93
C MET A 25 -14.28 68.51 7.02
N ALA A 26 -14.66 68.67 8.29
CA ALA A 26 -14.08 67.88 9.38
C ALA A 26 -14.41 66.38 9.23
N ARG A 27 -15.62 66.04 8.80
CA ARG A 27 -16.01 64.65 8.53
C ARG A 27 -15.24 64.05 7.36
N GLN A 28 -15.05 64.82 6.27
CA GLN A 28 -14.26 64.36 5.12
C GLN A 28 -12.77 64.22 5.47
N ALA A 29 -12.23 65.10 6.31
CA ALA A 29 -10.88 64.95 6.85
C ALA A 29 -10.73 63.68 7.69
N ALA A 30 -11.69 63.37 8.56
CA ALA A 30 -11.68 62.15 9.37
C ALA A 30 -11.80 60.87 8.51
N ILE A 31 -12.64 60.89 7.46
CA ILE A 31 -12.74 59.76 6.52
C ILE A 31 -11.42 59.55 5.77
N LYS A 32 -10.77 60.64 5.34
CA LYS A 32 -9.49 60.56 4.64
C LYS A 32 -8.39 60.02 5.57
N GLU A 33 -8.36 60.47 6.82
CA GLU A 33 -7.41 59.97 7.82
C GLU A 33 -7.66 58.48 8.14
N GLU A 34 -8.91 58.04 8.18
CA GLU A 34 -9.25 56.62 8.35
C GLU A 34 -8.90 55.77 7.11
N GLN A 35 -9.07 56.29 5.91
CA GLN A 35 -8.62 55.62 4.67
C GLN A 35 -7.10 55.51 4.61
N GLU A 36 -6.37 56.56 5.01
CA GLU A 36 -4.91 56.54 5.11
C GLU A 36 -4.44 55.54 6.19
N ARG A 37 -5.15 55.44 7.33
CA ARG A 37 -4.89 54.43 8.35
C ARG A 37 -5.10 53.01 7.85
N LEU A 38 -6.21 52.75 7.16
CA LEU A 38 -6.52 51.42 6.59
C LEU A 38 -5.54 51.04 5.49
N ALA A 39 -5.11 51.99 4.65
CA ALA A 39 -4.09 51.76 3.64
C ALA A 39 -2.73 51.45 4.28
N ALA A 40 -2.36 52.15 5.36
CA ALA A 40 -1.15 51.87 6.11
C ALA A 40 -1.21 50.51 6.83
N GLU A 41 -2.36 50.12 7.37
CA GLU A 41 -2.58 48.81 8.00
C GLU A 41 -2.51 47.67 6.97
N GLN A 42 -3.07 47.87 5.78
CA GLN A 42 -2.98 46.91 4.68
C GLN A 42 -1.55 46.78 4.15
N LEU A 43 -0.83 47.90 3.99
CA LEU A 43 0.58 47.88 3.62
C LEU A 43 1.42 47.17 4.67
N ALA A 44 1.19 47.43 5.97
CA ALA A 44 1.87 46.75 7.06
C ALA A 44 1.55 45.25 7.10
N LYS A 45 0.32 44.86 6.73
CA LYS A 45 -0.07 43.45 6.63
C LYS A 45 0.57 42.75 5.43
N GLU A 46 0.64 43.41 4.28
CA GLU A 46 1.34 42.90 3.09
C GLU A 46 2.85 42.81 3.32
N GLU A 47 3.44 43.78 4.02
CA GLU A 47 4.84 43.74 4.46
C GLU A 47 5.07 42.63 5.49
N ALA A 48 4.15 42.42 6.44
CA ALA A 48 4.22 41.33 7.40
C ALA A 48 4.04 39.95 6.74
N GLU A 49 3.16 39.82 5.74
CA GLU A 49 2.99 38.58 4.97
C GLU A 49 4.21 38.33 4.06
N SER A 50 4.78 39.36 3.45
CA SER A 50 6.01 39.28 2.68
C SER A 50 7.21 38.92 3.57
N ALA A 51 7.31 39.51 4.76
CA ALA A 51 8.31 39.18 5.75
C ALA A 51 8.12 37.77 6.34
N ALA A 52 6.89 37.34 6.60
CA ALA A 52 6.58 35.99 7.04
C ALA A 52 6.86 34.96 5.93
N LYS A 53 6.62 35.31 4.67
CA LYS A 53 6.98 34.46 3.52
C LYS A 53 8.49 34.40 3.32
N ALA A 54 9.20 35.51 3.44
CA ALA A 54 10.65 35.57 3.39
C ALA A 54 11.28 34.84 4.59
N GLN A 55 10.66 34.92 5.77
CA GLN A 55 11.06 34.18 6.96
C GLN A 55 10.74 32.70 6.81
N ALA A 56 9.60 32.31 6.23
CA ALA A 56 9.28 30.91 5.94
C ALA A 56 10.19 30.34 4.84
N GLU A 57 10.59 31.14 3.83
CA GLU A 57 11.58 30.75 2.82
C GLU A 57 12.99 30.66 3.42
N ALA A 58 13.35 31.56 4.32
CA ALA A 58 14.62 31.53 5.05
C ALA A 58 14.66 30.38 6.08
N GLU A 59 13.55 30.09 6.75
CA GLU A 59 13.38 28.94 7.65
C GLU A 59 13.29 27.64 6.87
N ALA A 60 12.68 27.61 5.69
CA ALA A 60 12.69 26.45 4.81
C ALA A 60 14.08 26.21 4.22
N LYS A 61 14.83 27.28 3.90
CA LYS A 61 16.22 27.18 3.44
C LYS A 61 17.17 26.82 4.58
N ALA A 62 16.98 27.38 5.77
CA ALA A 62 17.72 27.02 6.98
C ALA A 62 17.35 25.63 7.49
N LYS A 63 16.11 25.18 7.31
CA LYS A 63 15.66 23.81 7.58
C LYS A 63 16.13 22.85 6.50
N ALA A 64 16.27 23.27 5.24
CA ALA A 64 16.90 22.47 4.18
C ALA A 64 18.43 22.39 4.37
N GLU A 65 19.07 23.46 4.82
CA GLU A 65 20.49 23.49 5.19
C GLU A 65 20.73 22.74 6.52
N ALA A 66 19.81 22.83 7.49
CA ALA A 66 19.84 22.05 8.72
C ALA A 66 19.41 20.60 8.52
N GLU A 67 18.55 20.26 7.55
CA GLU A 67 18.27 18.88 7.11
C GLU A 67 19.43 18.35 6.28
N ALA A 68 20.16 19.18 5.53
CA ALA A 68 21.41 18.79 4.88
C ALA A 68 22.56 18.60 5.89
N GLN A 69 22.62 19.40 6.95
CA GLN A 69 23.57 19.24 8.06
C GLN A 69 23.15 18.17 9.07
N ALA A 70 21.85 17.93 9.27
CA ALA A 70 21.31 16.83 10.10
C ALA A 70 21.35 15.50 9.36
N LYS A 71 21.19 15.45 8.03
CA LYS A 71 21.61 14.29 7.20
C LYS A 71 23.12 14.05 7.23
N ALA A 72 23.92 15.03 7.67
CA ALA A 72 25.34 14.85 7.94
C ALA A 72 25.67 14.53 9.40
N GLN A 73 24.65 14.48 10.28
CA GLN A 73 24.77 14.13 11.70
C GLN A 73 23.66 13.17 12.18
N GLU A 74 23.11 12.38 11.27
CA GLU A 74 22.44 11.11 11.55
C GLU A 74 23.51 10.04 11.71
N ASN A 75 23.28 9.11 12.64
CA ASN A 75 24.17 8.04 13.08
C ASN A 75 24.97 7.44 11.91
N LYS A 76 26.18 7.96 11.67
CA LYS A 76 27.02 7.49 10.57
C LYS A 76 27.55 6.11 10.93
N LEU A 77 27.12 5.11 10.16
CA LEU A 77 27.93 3.92 9.93
C LEU A 77 29.39 4.35 9.68
N PRO A 78 30.40 3.62 10.19
CA PRO A 78 31.81 3.99 10.01
C PRO A 78 32.09 4.34 8.54
N GLN A 79 32.88 5.39 8.27
CA GLN A 79 33.16 5.81 6.88
C GLN A 79 33.74 4.67 6.03
N SER A 80 34.50 3.74 6.64
CA SER A 80 34.97 2.51 6.01
C SER A 80 33.85 1.58 5.51
N TYR A 81 32.66 1.66 6.09
CA TYR A 81 31.44 0.93 5.71
C TYR A 81 30.72 1.59 4.52
N VAL A 82 30.77 2.93 4.45
CA VAL A 82 30.24 3.72 3.33
C VAL A 82 31.15 3.59 2.10
N ASP A 83 32.47 3.50 2.31
CA ASP A 83 33.45 3.35 1.24
C ASP A 83 33.40 1.93 0.64
N ALA A 84 33.22 0.88 1.46
CA ALA A 84 33.02 -0.50 0.99
C ALA A 84 31.70 -0.69 0.21
N ARG A 85 30.62 -0.02 0.63
CA ARG A 85 29.32 0.03 -0.10
C ARG A 85 29.46 0.53 -1.54
N ASN A 86 30.37 1.49 -1.78
CA ASN A 86 30.55 2.11 -3.09
C ASN A 86 31.38 1.24 -4.06
N GLU A 87 32.16 0.29 -3.56
CA GLU A 87 32.94 -0.65 -4.37
C GLU A 87 32.17 -1.95 -4.70
N ALA A 88 31.15 -2.31 -3.91
CA ALA A 88 30.54 -3.65 -3.87
C ALA A 88 29.43 -3.96 -4.90
N SER A 89 29.04 -3.04 -5.78
CA SER A 89 27.91 -3.25 -6.70
C SER A 89 28.35 -3.35 -8.16
N THR A 90 28.89 -4.50 -8.59
CA THR A 90 28.95 -4.81 -10.03
C THR A 90 28.85 -6.31 -10.36
N LYS A 91 28.14 -6.55 -11.48
CA LYS A 91 28.14 -7.70 -12.40
C LYS A 91 27.10 -8.81 -12.19
N GLY A 92 25.97 -8.65 -12.90
CA GLY A 92 25.39 -9.74 -13.69
C GLY A 92 25.90 -9.63 -15.14
N THR A 93 26.39 -10.73 -15.72
CA THR A 93 26.72 -10.77 -17.15
C THR A 93 25.43 -10.76 -17.97
N GLY A 94 25.25 -9.75 -18.83
CA GLY A 94 24.11 -9.65 -19.73
C GLY A 94 24.02 -10.89 -20.63
N VAL A 95 22.84 -11.50 -20.67
CA VAL A 95 22.54 -12.59 -21.61
C VAL A 95 22.05 -11.94 -22.91
N THR A 96 22.86 -11.99 -23.96
CA THR A 96 22.44 -11.66 -25.33
C THR A 96 22.07 -12.97 -26.04
N GLU A 97 20.81 -13.40 -25.92
CA GLU A 97 20.22 -14.46 -26.74
C GLU A 97 18.93 -13.98 -27.41
N GLU A 98 18.57 -14.62 -28.53
CA GLU A 98 17.40 -14.28 -29.35
C GLU A 98 16.09 -14.37 -28.53
N LYS A 99 15.36 -13.25 -28.47
CA LYS A 99 14.11 -13.09 -27.72
C LYS A 99 12.94 -13.77 -28.46
N ASN A 100 12.72 -15.07 -28.26
CA ASN A 100 11.46 -15.70 -28.65
C ASN A 100 10.40 -15.44 -27.58
N ILE A 101 9.27 -14.82 -27.94
CA ILE A 101 8.13 -14.53 -27.04
C ILE A 101 7.69 -15.76 -26.21
N LEU A 102 7.94 -16.99 -26.70
CA LEU A 102 7.55 -18.24 -26.06
C LEU A 102 8.64 -18.89 -25.17
N SER A 103 9.88 -18.40 -25.18
CA SER A 103 10.97 -18.96 -24.37
C SER A 103 12.00 -17.88 -24.02
N GLN A 104 11.90 -17.32 -22.81
CA GLN A 104 12.91 -16.39 -22.29
C GLN A 104 13.85 -17.11 -21.31
N PRO A 105 15.14 -16.77 -21.26
CA PRO A 105 16.02 -17.24 -20.20
C PRO A 105 15.62 -16.62 -18.86
N ILE A 106 15.92 -17.32 -17.76
CA ILE A 106 15.84 -16.73 -16.41
C ILE A 106 17.15 -15.99 -16.18
N GLU A 107 17.10 -14.69 -15.88
CA GLU A 107 18.30 -13.98 -15.41
C GLU A 107 18.77 -14.61 -14.09
N PRO A 108 20.07 -14.94 -13.96
CA PRO A 108 20.57 -15.47 -12.70
C PRO A 108 20.36 -14.43 -11.58
N PRO A 109 20.15 -14.87 -10.33
CA PRO A 109 20.09 -13.95 -9.20
C PRO A 109 21.31 -13.03 -9.19
N LEU A 110 21.06 -11.73 -9.01
CA LEU A 110 22.13 -10.78 -8.74
C LEU A 110 22.95 -11.26 -7.54
N GLN A 111 24.26 -11.33 -7.71
CA GLN A 111 25.19 -11.74 -6.67
C GLN A 111 25.57 -10.51 -5.85
N ALA A 112 25.48 -10.61 -4.52
CA ALA A 112 26.03 -9.61 -3.63
C ALA A 112 27.56 -9.80 -3.50
N ASP A 113 28.28 -8.71 -3.20
CA ASP A 113 29.69 -8.84 -2.82
C ASP A 113 29.80 -9.63 -1.50
N THR A 114 30.68 -10.63 -1.49
CA THR A 114 30.87 -11.56 -0.37
C THR A 114 32.08 -11.20 0.51
N SER A 115 32.72 -10.06 0.24
CA SER A 115 33.96 -9.60 0.86
C SER A 115 33.84 -9.26 2.36
N ALA A 116 32.64 -8.88 2.84
CA ALA A 116 32.34 -8.68 4.26
C ALA A 116 30.95 -9.24 4.63
N LYS A 117 30.91 -10.29 5.46
CA LYS A 117 29.66 -10.94 5.88
C LYS A 117 29.10 -10.30 7.14
N ILE A 118 27.85 -9.84 7.08
CA ILE A 118 27.12 -9.39 8.26
C ILE A 118 26.70 -10.61 9.10
N SER A 119 26.91 -10.52 10.41
CA SER A 119 26.40 -11.54 11.34
C SER A 119 24.88 -11.47 11.41
N LEU A 120 24.21 -12.62 11.29
CA LEU A 120 22.75 -12.74 11.41
C LEU A 120 22.29 -13.16 12.81
N ALA A 121 23.18 -13.15 13.80
CA ALA A 121 22.81 -13.38 15.18
C ALA A 121 22.13 -12.13 15.77
N PHE A 122 20.95 -12.30 16.36
CA PHE A 122 20.22 -11.22 17.02
C PHE A 122 20.94 -10.78 18.31
N ASP A 123 21.29 -9.49 18.38
CA ASP A 123 21.89 -8.90 19.57
C ASP A 123 20.81 -8.28 20.48
N VAL A 124 20.40 -9.05 21.49
CA VAL A 124 19.41 -8.64 22.50
C VAL A 124 19.82 -7.40 23.32
N LYS A 125 21.09 -6.95 23.24
CA LYS A 125 21.61 -5.80 23.99
C LYS A 125 21.59 -4.50 23.20
N ASN A 126 21.49 -4.56 21.88
CA ASN A 126 21.52 -3.37 21.01
C ASN A 126 20.10 -2.85 20.77
N TYR A 127 19.52 -2.18 21.77
CA TYR A 127 18.17 -1.64 21.70
C TYR A 127 18.05 -0.23 22.28
N GLU A 128 16.98 0.45 21.87
CA GLU A 128 16.49 1.66 22.53
C GLU A 128 15.20 1.37 23.30
N SER A 129 15.07 1.96 24.50
CA SER A 129 13.84 1.84 25.30
C SER A 129 12.86 2.94 24.90
N MET A 130 11.67 2.54 24.50
CA MET A 130 10.62 3.44 24.02
C MET A 130 9.36 3.29 24.87
N SER A 131 8.57 4.35 24.94
CA SER A 131 7.26 4.35 25.57
C SER A 131 6.30 5.25 24.80
N THR A 132 5.05 4.84 24.68
CA THR A 132 3.97 5.65 24.12
C THR A 132 2.63 5.28 24.75
N THR A 133 1.58 6.05 24.50
CA THR A 133 0.25 5.80 25.10
C THR A 133 -0.75 5.36 24.03
N VAL A 134 -1.46 4.27 24.30
CA VAL A 134 -2.59 3.77 23.50
C VAL A 134 -3.78 3.58 24.43
N ASP A 135 -4.94 4.17 24.13
CA ASP A 135 -6.16 4.07 24.94
C ASP A 135 -5.94 4.36 26.44
N ASN A 136 -5.18 5.42 26.74
CA ASN A 136 -4.76 5.81 28.10
C ASN A 136 -3.91 4.75 28.85
N LYS A 137 -3.33 3.78 28.15
CA LYS A 137 -2.37 2.82 28.69
C LYS A 137 -0.98 3.10 28.13
N GLU A 138 0.00 3.17 29.02
CA GLU A 138 1.40 3.26 28.63
C GLU A 138 1.87 1.91 28.08
N ILE A 139 2.46 1.93 26.88
CA ILE A 139 3.03 0.79 26.18
C ILE A 139 4.55 0.99 26.13
N LYS A 140 5.29 0.18 26.88
CA LYS A 140 6.77 0.18 26.89
C LYS A 140 7.30 -0.94 26.02
N TYR A 141 8.30 -0.63 25.21
CA TYR A 141 8.89 -1.62 24.31
C TYR A 141 10.36 -1.31 24.04
N ARG A 142 11.11 -2.34 23.67
CA ARG A 142 12.47 -2.23 23.14
C ARG A 142 12.43 -2.18 21.63
N ALA A 143 13.07 -1.18 21.06
CA ALA A 143 13.23 -1.01 19.63
C ALA A 143 14.62 -1.49 19.19
N PHE A 144 14.65 -2.43 18.26
CA PHE A 144 15.84 -2.93 17.60
C PHE A 144 15.71 -2.60 16.11
N GLU A 145 16.25 -1.47 15.68
CA GLU A 145 16.04 -0.94 14.34
C GLU A 145 17.25 -1.17 13.43
N TYR A 146 17.02 -1.17 12.11
CA TYR A 146 18.05 -1.33 11.08
C TYR A 146 18.83 -2.65 11.18
N ILE A 147 18.16 -3.74 11.56
CA ILE A 147 18.76 -5.08 11.62
C ILE A 147 18.87 -5.65 10.20
N PRO A 148 20.08 -5.88 9.68
CA PRO A 148 20.24 -6.55 8.39
C PRO A 148 19.78 -8.00 8.50
N TYR A 149 18.87 -8.43 7.62
CA TYR A 149 18.32 -9.79 7.64
C TYR A 149 19.02 -10.76 6.68
N VAL A 150 20.02 -10.27 5.93
CA VAL A 150 20.85 -11.03 4.99
C VAL A 150 22.32 -10.70 5.21
N ALA A 151 23.19 -11.70 5.05
CA ALA A 151 24.62 -11.53 5.30
C ALA A 151 25.33 -10.70 4.22
N ASN A 152 24.79 -10.72 3.00
CA ASN A 152 25.31 -10.01 1.83
C ASN A 152 24.16 -9.18 1.17
N PRO A 153 23.79 -8.02 1.74
CA PRO A 153 22.77 -7.16 1.14
C PRO A 153 23.30 -6.48 -0.13
N ILE A 154 22.47 -6.47 -1.17
CA ILE A 154 22.69 -5.70 -2.41
C ILE A 154 22.27 -4.23 -2.19
N ASP A 155 21.25 -4.01 -1.37
CA ASP A 155 20.78 -2.67 -0.98
C ASP A 155 20.52 -2.64 0.53
N ILE A 156 21.54 -2.27 1.31
CA ILE A 156 21.44 -2.24 2.78
C ILE A 156 20.35 -1.28 3.28
N ASP A 157 20.05 -0.22 2.51
CA ASP A 157 19.01 0.76 2.85
C ASP A 157 17.59 0.22 2.58
N GLN A 158 17.47 -1.00 2.05
CA GLN A 158 16.22 -1.71 1.80
C GLN A 158 16.22 -3.15 2.30
N GLN A 159 17.34 -3.66 2.79
CA GLN A 159 17.50 -5.04 3.24
C GLN A 159 17.81 -5.13 4.73
N TYR A 160 16.93 -4.47 5.49
CA TYR A 160 16.93 -4.46 6.95
C TYR A 160 15.50 -4.63 7.50
N MET A 161 15.37 -4.91 8.80
CA MET A 161 14.09 -4.89 9.49
C MET A 161 14.17 -4.16 10.82
N ASN A 162 13.04 -3.68 11.28
CA ASN A 162 12.87 -3.19 12.65
C ASN A 162 12.09 -4.21 13.47
N ILE A 163 12.57 -4.50 14.67
CA ILE A 163 11.93 -5.41 15.62
C ILE A 163 11.56 -4.64 16.88
N TYR A 164 10.32 -4.76 17.30
CA TYR A 164 9.79 -4.13 18.51
C TYR A 164 9.24 -5.21 19.44
N VAL A 165 9.72 -5.20 20.68
CA VAL A 165 9.39 -6.22 21.68
C VAL A 165 8.84 -5.54 22.93
N PRO A 166 7.66 -5.92 23.44
CA PRO A 166 7.16 -5.41 24.71
C PRO A 166 8.17 -5.60 25.85
N GLU A 167 8.39 -4.55 26.66
CA GLU A 167 9.41 -4.53 27.72
C GLU A 167 9.18 -5.63 28.78
N GLU A 168 7.92 -5.98 29.02
CA GLU A 168 7.48 -7.02 29.94
C GLU A 168 8.14 -8.37 29.65
N TYR A 169 8.45 -8.69 28.39
CA TYR A 169 9.02 -9.98 27.99
C TYR A 169 10.49 -10.16 28.37
N PHE A 170 11.19 -9.08 28.70
CA PHE A 170 12.54 -9.14 29.27
C PHE A 170 12.54 -9.27 30.79
N ASN A 171 11.38 -9.14 31.42
CA ASN A 171 11.18 -9.16 32.87
C ASN A 171 10.27 -10.32 33.31
N ASN A 172 10.14 -11.37 32.49
CA ASN A 172 9.27 -12.53 32.70
C ASN A 172 7.77 -12.18 32.86
N GLY A 173 7.35 -11.02 32.36
CA GLY A 173 5.97 -10.55 32.38
C GLY A 173 5.11 -11.20 31.30
N THR A 174 3.81 -10.88 31.35
CA THR A 174 2.82 -11.35 30.38
C THR A 174 1.90 -10.23 29.94
N ILE A 175 1.49 -10.23 28.67
CA ILE A 175 0.51 -9.29 28.12
C ILE A 175 -0.58 -10.10 27.42
N ASN A 176 -1.85 -9.92 27.81
CA ASN A 176 -3.01 -10.61 27.24
C ASN A 176 -2.87 -12.15 27.15
N GLY A 177 -2.15 -12.77 28.10
CA GLY A 177 -1.90 -14.22 28.15
C GLY A 177 -0.74 -14.71 27.29
N TYR A 178 0.00 -13.80 26.65
CA TYR A 178 1.28 -14.08 25.99
C TYR A 178 2.46 -13.79 26.91
N ASN A 179 3.55 -14.50 26.66
CA ASN A 179 4.84 -14.32 27.31
C ASN A 179 5.94 -14.38 26.24
N THR A 180 7.20 -14.27 26.67
CA THR A 180 8.38 -14.30 25.79
C THR A 180 8.43 -15.49 24.81
N GLN A 181 7.87 -16.66 25.15
CA GLN A 181 7.90 -17.87 24.29
C GLN A 181 6.64 -18.09 23.45
N THR A 182 5.55 -17.37 23.77
CA THR A 182 4.22 -17.65 23.20
C THR A 182 3.62 -16.46 22.46
N ALA A 183 4.22 -15.27 22.57
CA ALA A 183 3.80 -14.11 21.83
C ALA A 183 3.92 -14.36 20.32
N PRO A 184 2.87 -14.14 19.53
CA PRO A 184 2.99 -14.17 18.08
C PRO A 184 3.89 -13.03 17.59
N ILE A 185 4.53 -13.26 16.45
CA ILE A 185 5.30 -12.21 15.75
C ILE A 185 4.41 -11.65 14.64
N PHE A 186 3.96 -10.41 14.79
CA PHE A 186 3.30 -9.67 13.72
C PHE A 186 4.34 -9.13 12.74
N MET A 187 4.22 -9.50 11.47
CA MET A 187 5.17 -9.14 10.42
C MET A 187 4.49 -8.29 9.34
N PRO A 188 4.22 -7.00 9.61
CA PRO A 188 3.64 -6.11 8.62
C PRO A 188 4.70 -5.63 7.63
N ASN A 189 4.31 -5.52 6.36
CA ASN A 189 5.12 -4.88 5.32
C ASN A 189 4.44 -3.61 4.80
N ALA A 190 5.26 -2.69 4.30
CA ALA A 190 4.86 -1.37 3.85
C ALA A 190 4.84 -1.24 2.32
N VAL A 191 4.84 -2.37 1.60
CA VAL A 191 4.91 -2.41 0.14
C VAL A 191 3.62 -1.86 -0.48
N GLY A 192 3.76 -0.84 -1.32
CA GLY A 192 2.66 -0.26 -2.11
C GLY A 192 3.05 -0.18 -3.57
N GLY A 193 2.16 -0.62 -4.48
CA GLY A 193 2.43 -0.59 -5.93
C GLY A 193 3.71 -1.32 -6.38
N TYR A 194 4.15 -2.33 -5.62
CA TYR A 194 5.41 -3.05 -5.76
C TYR A 194 6.67 -2.16 -5.69
N MET A 195 6.55 -0.96 -5.12
CA MET A 195 7.65 -0.04 -4.88
C MET A 195 8.51 -0.52 -3.70
N PRO A 196 9.75 -0.02 -3.58
CA PRO A 196 10.58 -0.24 -2.39
C PRO A 196 9.84 0.25 -1.14
N SER A 197 10.06 -0.39 -0.01
CA SER A 197 9.35 -0.07 1.23
C SER A 197 10.29 0.01 2.43
N GLN A 198 10.04 0.96 3.32
CA GLN A 198 10.76 1.08 4.58
C GLN A 198 10.09 0.26 5.67
N ALA A 199 10.86 -0.09 6.71
CA ALA A 199 10.33 -0.76 7.88
C ALA A 199 9.28 0.13 8.59
N MET A 200 8.19 -0.50 9.05
CA MET A 200 7.15 0.21 9.78
C MET A 200 7.58 0.45 11.23
N THR A 201 7.41 1.68 11.73
CA THR A 201 7.66 2.09 13.12
C THR A 201 6.35 2.26 13.92
N PRO A 202 6.34 2.10 15.25
CA PRO A 202 5.19 2.40 16.10
C PRO A 202 4.89 3.91 16.08
N LYS A 203 3.65 4.29 15.78
CA LYS A 203 3.23 5.70 15.77
C LYS A 203 1.76 5.88 16.09
N VAL A 204 1.41 7.08 16.53
CA VAL A 204 0.03 7.54 16.68
C VAL A 204 -0.23 8.60 15.61
N GLU A 205 -1.22 8.36 14.76
CA GLU A 205 -1.64 9.26 13.70
C GLU A 205 -3.09 9.64 13.91
N ASN A 206 -3.38 10.95 13.96
CA ASN A 206 -4.73 11.47 14.19
C ASN A 206 -5.42 10.87 15.43
N GLY A 207 -4.64 10.66 16.51
CA GLY A 207 -5.12 10.09 17.76
C GLY A 207 -5.37 8.57 17.74
N LYS A 208 -5.00 7.87 16.65
CA LYS A 208 -5.13 6.41 16.54
C LYS A 208 -3.75 5.76 16.40
N PRO A 209 -3.48 4.63 17.09
CA PRO A 209 -2.26 3.87 16.84
C PRO A 209 -2.29 3.25 15.44
N ASN A 210 -1.13 3.17 14.79
CA ASN A 210 -0.97 2.31 13.62
C ASN A 210 -0.94 0.81 14.02
N SER A 211 -0.96 -0.08 13.03
CA SER A 211 -0.98 -1.54 13.28
C SER A 211 0.21 -2.06 14.07
N VAL A 212 1.41 -1.48 13.89
CA VAL A 212 2.61 -1.82 14.69
C VAL A 212 2.37 -1.53 16.17
N LEU A 213 1.95 -0.31 16.49
CA LEU A 213 1.73 0.09 17.88
C LEU A 213 0.53 -0.65 18.50
N TYR A 214 -0.53 -0.89 17.73
CA TYR A 214 -1.66 -1.69 18.19
C TYR A 214 -1.25 -3.15 18.46
N ALA A 215 -0.39 -3.76 17.64
CA ALA A 215 0.13 -5.10 17.90
C ALA A 215 0.89 -5.16 19.24
N LEU A 216 1.77 -4.18 19.50
CA LEU A 216 2.50 -4.08 20.76
C LEU A 216 1.55 -3.96 21.96
N SER A 217 0.50 -3.14 21.85
CA SER A 217 -0.50 -2.99 22.93
C SER A 217 -1.28 -4.29 23.19
N ARG A 218 -1.34 -5.19 22.20
CA ARG A 218 -1.92 -6.53 22.32
C ARG A 218 -0.95 -7.58 22.85
N GLY A 219 0.33 -7.25 23.03
CA GLY A 219 1.37 -8.17 23.50
C GLY A 219 2.07 -8.94 22.38
N TYR A 220 2.01 -8.45 21.14
CA TYR A 220 2.66 -9.09 20.02
C TYR A 220 4.09 -8.57 19.93
N VAL A 221 5.01 -9.41 19.49
CA VAL A 221 6.29 -8.91 18.97
C VAL A 221 6.03 -8.43 17.55
N VAL A 222 6.65 -7.32 17.13
CA VAL A 222 6.52 -6.83 15.76
C VAL A 222 7.87 -6.92 15.08
N ALA A 223 7.91 -7.49 13.88
CA ALA A 223 9.09 -7.50 13.02
C ALA A 223 8.68 -6.95 11.65
N SER A 224 9.06 -5.71 11.33
CA SER A 224 8.70 -5.06 10.07
C SER A 224 9.92 -4.96 9.15
N PRO A 225 10.00 -5.76 8.09
CA PRO A 225 11.07 -5.64 7.10
C PRO A 225 10.85 -4.45 6.17
N ALA A 226 11.93 -3.73 5.88
CA ALA A 226 12.08 -3.00 4.63
C ALA A 226 12.29 -4.01 3.50
N THR A 227 11.99 -3.60 2.26
CA THR A 227 12.15 -4.47 1.10
C THR A 227 12.56 -3.68 -0.13
N ARG A 228 13.35 -4.30 -0.99
CA ARG A 228 13.51 -3.80 -2.35
C ARG A 228 12.18 -3.85 -3.10
N GLY A 229 12.08 -3.04 -4.15
CA GLY A 229 10.95 -3.02 -5.06
C GLY A 229 11.34 -2.44 -6.42
N ARG A 230 10.36 -2.38 -7.32
CA ARG A 230 10.54 -2.29 -8.77
C ARG A 230 11.38 -1.12 -9.30
N THR A 231 11.60 -0.08 -8.50
CA THR A 231 12.40 1.10 -8.86
C THR A 231 13.79 1.16 -8.22
N ASN A 232 14.18 0.23 -7.34
CA ASN A 232 15.54 0.23 -6.80
C ASN A 232 16.56 0.00 -7.92
N LYS A 233 17.61 0.80 -7.90
CA LYS A 233 18.77 0.68 -8.78
C LYS A 233 20.05 0.62 -7.96
N ALA A 234 21.00 -0.17 -8.45
CA ALA A 234 22.39 -0.14 -8.03
C ALA A 234 23.09 1.15 -8.51
N SER A 235 24.29 1.40 -8.00
CA SER A 235 25.13 2.54 -8.41
C SER A 235 25.56 2.48 -9.88
N ASP A 236 25.64 1.27 -10.45
CA ASP A 236 25.91 1.03 -11.87
C ASP A 236 24.68 1.26 -12.78
N GLY A 237 23.52 1.59 -12.19
CA GLY A 237 22.27 1.87 -12.87
C GLY A 237 21.39 0.64 -13.13
N ASN A 238 21.87 -0.57 -12.86
CA ASN A 238 21.08 -1.79 -13.02
C ASN A 238 19.93 -1.85 -12.00
N PHE A 239 18.80 -2.42 -12.40
CA PHE A 239 17.67 -2.62 -11.50
C PHE A 239 17.92 -3.80 -10.56
N ILE A 240 17.67 -3.60 -9.27
CA ILE A 240 17.97 -4.59 -8.22
C ILE A 240 16.75 -5.03 -7.41
N GLY A 241 15.57 -4.46 -7.73
CA GLY A 241 14.32 -4.70 -7.01
C GLY A 241 13.15 -5.19 -7.89
N LYS A 242 13.42 -5.59 -9.13
CA LYS A 242 12.44 -6.27 -10.00
C LYS A 242 12.03 -7.62 -9.42
N ALA A 243 10.97 -8.22 -9.95
CA ALA A 243 10.53 -9.54 -9.51
C ALA A 243 11.69 -10.58 -9.63
N PRO A 244 11.92 -11.46 -8.63
CA PRO A 244 11.11 -11.68 -7.43
C PRO A 244 11.68 -11.00 -6.16
N ALA A 245 12.46 -9.92 -6.27
CA ALA A 245 13.23 -9.36 -5.15
C ALA A 245 12.42 -9.10 -3.87
N VAL A 246 11.24 -8.50 -4.00
CA VAL A 246 10.37 -8.17 -2.85
C VAL A 246 9.98 -9.40 -2.02
N ILE A 247 9.62 -10.52 -2.65
CA ILE A 247 9.24 -11.75 -1.92
C ILE A 247 10.48 -12.48 -1.38
N VAL A 248 11.61 -12.40 -2.10
CA VAL A 248 12.89 -12.94 -1.59
C VAL A 248 13.31 -12.21 -0.32
N ASP A 249 13.19 -10.89 -0.29
CA ASP A 249 13.50 -10.05 0.88
C ASP A 249 12.63 -10.41 2.08
N LEU A 250 11.31 -10.57 1.86
CA LEU A 250 10.39 -10.99 2.92
C LEU A 250 10.64 -12.43 3.41
N GLN A 251 11.00 -13.37 2.53
CA GLN A 251 11.38 -14.72 2.94
C GLN A 251 12.71 -14.72 3.71
N ALA A 252 13.68 -13.90 3.32
CA ALA A 252 14.94 -13.77 4.04
C ALA A 252 14.72 -13.20 5.45
N ALA A 253 13.86 -12.18 5.58
CA ALA A 253 13.43 -11.68 6.87
C ALA A 253 12.74 -12.76 7.72
N THR A 254 11.88 -13.58 7.12
CA THR A 254 11.23 -14.71 7.81
C THR A 254 12.26 -15.72 8.32
N ALA A 255 13.24 -16.08 7.49
CA ALA A 255 14.33 -16.97 7.88
C ALA A 255 15.19 -16.40 9.01
N TYR A 256 15.45 -15.08 9.00
CA TYR A 256 16.15 -14.42 10.10
C TYR A 256 15.42 -14.61 11.44
N LEU A 257 14.10 -14.43 11.46
CA LEU A 257 13.29 -14.60 12.67
C LEU A 257 13.31 -16.06 13.17
N HIS A 258 13.17 -17.04 12.26
CA HIS A 258 13.27 -18.46 12.62
C HIS A 258 14.66 -18.85 13.13
N ALA A 259 15.72 -18.33 12.52
CA ALA A 259 17.09 -18.62 12.96
C ALA A 259 17.40 -18.08 14.37
N ASN A 260 16.66 -17.06 14.80
CA ASN A 260 16.84 -16.38 16.09
C ASN A 260 15.69 -16.68 17.10
N ASP A 261 14.84 -17.67 16.83
CA ASP A 261 13.67 -18.00 17.66
C ASP A 261 14.04 -18.29 19.12
N SER A 262 15.19 -18.93 19.37
CA SER A 262 15.63 -19.24 20.74
C SER A 262 16.22 -18.04 21.50
N THR A 263 16.62 -16.98 20.80
CA THR A 263 17.32 -15.82 21.39
C THR A 263 16.42 -14.59 21.49
N MET A 264 15.42 -14.48 20.63
CA MET A 264 14.50 -13.35 20.57
C MET A 264 13.16 -13.69 21.25
N PRO A 265 12.59 -12.79 22.07
CA PRO A 265 11.19 -12.93 22.49
C PRO A 265 10.25 -12.98 21.28
N GLY A 266 9.17 -13.75 21.41
CA GLY A 266 8.25 -14.05 20.32
C GLY A 266 8.46 -15.48 19.82
N ASN A 267 7.47 -16.01 19.11
CA ASN A 267 7.48 -17.36 18.58
C ASN A 267 7.48 -17.31 17.05
N ALA A 268 8.59 -17.68 16.43
CA ALA A 268 8.77 -17.71 14.98
C ALA A 268 7.85 -18.73 14.29
N ASN A 269 7.39 -19.76 15.00
CA ASN A 269 6.33 -20.67 14.52
C ASN A 269 4.92 -20.04 14.56
N ARG A 270 4.80 -18.77 14.98
CA ARG A 270 3.58 -17.97 15.02
C ARG A 270 3.77 -16.60 14.34
N ILE A 271 4.56 -16.55 13.26
CA ILE A 271 4.68 -15.35 12.41
C ILE A 271 3.37 -15.14 11.63
N ILE A 272 2.80 -13.94 11.73
CA ILE A 272 1.58 -13.53 11.02
C ILE A 272 1.89 -12.34 10.13
N THR A 273 1.81 -12.53 8.81
CA THR A 273 2.10 -11.45 7.86
C THR A 273 0.91 -10.52 7.69
N ASN A 274 1.17 -9.24 7.40
CA ASN A 274 0.13 -8.27 7.06
C ASN A 274 0.59 -7.31 5.98
N GLY A 275 -0.34 -6.89 5.11
CA GLY A 275 -0.06 -5.85 4.14
C GLY A 275 -1.31 -5.43 3.37
N THR A 276 -1.20 -4.30 2.69
CA THR A 276 -2.26 -3.69 1.88
C THR A 276 -1.81 -3.58 0.43
N SER A 277 -2.72 -3.72 -0.54
CA SER A 277 -2.39 -3.55 -1.96
C SER A 277 -1.36 -4.59 -2.46
N ALA A 278 -0.28 -4.14 -3.10
CA ALA A 278 0.88 -4.99 -3.40
C ALA A 278 1.47 -5.65 -2.13
N GLY A 279 1.44 -4.95 -0.99
CA GLY A 279 1.81 -5.52 0.33
C GLY A 279 0.90 -6.67 0.77
N GLY A 280 -0.40 -6.59 0.45
CA GLY A 280 -1.36 -7.67 0.66
C GLY A 280 -1.10 -8.84 -0.29
N ALA A 281 -0.69 -8.55 -1.53
CA ALA A 281 -0.31 -9.57 -2.51
C ALA A 281 0.92 -10.37 -2.06
N VAL A 282 1.98 -9.69 -1.62
CA VAL A 282 3.19 -10.37 -1.13
C VAL A 282 2.97 -11.05 0.23
N SER A 283 2.04 -10.56 1.07
CA SER A 283 1.59 -11.27 2.27
C SER A 283 0.92 -12.61 1.93
N LEU A 284 0.03 -12.63 0.93
CA LEU A 284 -0.55 -13.88 0.40
C LEU A 284 0.50 -14.80 -0.21
N LEU A 285 1.44 -14.23 -0.98
CA LEU A 285 2.51 -14.98 -1.62
C LEU A 285 3.44 -15.63 -0.60
N GLN A 286 3.84 -14.92 0.45
CA GLN A 286 4.66 -15.46 1.54
C GLN A 286 3.97 -16.62 2.26
N GLY A 287 2.66 -16.49 2.52
CA GLY A 287 1.87 -17.60 3.05
C GLY A 287 1.67 -18.76 2.08
N ALA A 288 1.81 -18.56 0.78
CA ALA A 288 1.74 -19.63 -0.21
C ALA A 288 3.10 -20.29 -0.49
N THR A 289 4.23 -19.61 -0.25
CA THR A 289 5.54 -20.01 -0.79
C THR A 289 6.55 -20.51 0.24
N GLY A 290 6.18 -20.61 1.52
CA GLY A 290 7.08 -21.03 2.59
C GLY A 290 7.90 -22.28 2.23
N ASN A 291 9.20 -22.25 2.50
CA ASN A 291 10.18 -23.31 2.24
C ASN A 291 10.31 -23.76 0.76
N ASN A 292 9.71 -23.05 -0.20
CA ASN A 292 9.76 -23.47 -1.59
C ASN A 292 11.15 -23.27 -2.21
N SER A 293 11.59 -24.26 -3.00
CA SER A 293 12.94 -24.28 -3.60
C SER A 293 13.17 -23.21 -4.65
N ASP A 294 12.12 -22.66 -5.26
CA ASP A 294 12.26 -21.66 -6.33
C ASP A 294 12.98 -20.39 -5.86
N PHE A 295 12.88 -20.06 -4.57
CA PHE A 295 13.50 -18.87 -3.98
C PHE A 295 14.91 -19.13 -3.45
N GLN A 296 15.31 -20.40 -3.29
CA GLN A 296 16.58 -20.77 -2.65
C GLN A 296 17.81 -20.19 -3.35
N PRO A 297 17.92 -20.18 -4.70
CA PRO A 297 19.07 -19.55 -5.36
C PRO A 297 19.23 -18.07 -5.00
N TYR A 298 18.11 -17.34 -4.87
CA TYR A 298 18.12 -15.91 -4.50
C TYR A 298 18.47 -15.71 -3.02
N LEU A 299 17.89 -16.54 -2.13
CA LEU A 299 18.19 -16.51 -0.70
C LEU A 299 19.66 -16.83 -0.41
N GLN A 300 20.24 -17.80 -1.12
CA GLN A 300 21.65 -18.16 -1.02
C GLN A 300 22.56 -17.05 -1.53
N ALA A 301 22.22 -16.42 -2.66
CA ALA A 301 22.99 -15.29 -3.20
C ALA A 301 23.09 -14.11 -2.21
N LEU A 302 22.00 -13.83 -1.48
CA LEU A 302 21.99 -12.81 -0.42
C LEU A 302 22.64 -13.28 0.89
N GLY A 303 22.94 -14.56 1.04
CA GLY A 303 23.38 -15.12 2.31
C GLY A 303 22.32 -15.00 3.40
N ALA A 304 21.05 -15.25 3.07
CA ALA A 304 19.98 -15.35 4.05
C ALA A 304 20.25 -16.46 5.07
N ALA A 305 19.67 -16.34 6.27
CA ALA A 305 19.82 -17.36 7.30
C ALA A 305 19.30 -18.73 6.80
N THR A 306 20.01 -19.82 7.12
CA THR A 306 19.57 -21.19 6.79
C THR A 306 18.51 -21.65 7.78
N ALA A 307 17.28 -21.18 7.59
CA ALA A 307 16.13 -21.49 8.43
C ALA A 307 14.82 -21.50 7.59
N ALA A 308 13.71 -21.81 8.25
CA ALA A 308 12.42 -21.90 7.57
C ALA A 308 11.95 -20.54 7.05
N THR A 309 11.24 -20.52 5.93
CA THR A 309 10.62 -19.29 5.36
C THR A 309 9.10 -19.32 5.41
N ASN A 310 8.50 -20.37 6.00
CA ASN A 310 7.06 -20.46 6.18
C ASN A 310 6.55 -19.60 7.34
N VAL A 311 5.30 -19.15 7.20
CA VAL A 311 4.59 -18.34 8.19
C VAL A 311 3.36 -19.07 8.70
N TYR A 312 2.86 -18.66 9.86
CA TYR A 312 1.73 -19.31 10.52
C TYR A 312 0.39 -18.90 9.90
N ALA A 313 0.23 -17.60 9.63
CA ALA A 313 -1.01 -17.03 9.14
C ALA A 313 -0.76 -15.79 8.27
N VAL A 314 -1.76 -15.45 7.46
CA VAL A 314 -1.75 -14.31 6.54
C VAL A 314 -2.92 -13.38 6.83
N SER A 315 -2.64 -12.10 6.94
CA SER A 315 -3.61 -11.01 6.75
C SER A 315 -3.29 -10.25 5.46
N ALA A 316 -4.31 -10.03 4.64
CA ALA A 316 -4.17 -9.34 3.36
C ALA A 316 -5.36 -8.41 3.09
N TYR A 317 -5.06 -7.12 2.97
CA TYR A 317 -6.02 -6.09 2.57
C TYR A 317 -5.82 -5.71 1.12
N ALA A 318 -6.93 -5.59 0.38
CA ALA A 318 -6.95 -5.15 -1.00
C ALA A 318 -5.86 -5.76 -1.91
N PRO A 319 -5.59 -7.09 -1.84
CA PRO A 319 -4.38 -7.66 -2.43
C PRO A 319 -4.37 -7.57 -3.96
N ILE A 320 -3.35 -6.92 -4.53
CA ILE A 320 -3.13 -6.79 -5.98
C ILE A 320 -2.26 -7.94 -6.47
N THR A 321 -2.85 -9.13 -6.59
CA THR A 321 -2.16 -10.41 -6.86
C THR A 321 -2.75 -11.11 -8.09
N ASN A 322 -2.25 -12.31 -8.43
CA ASN A 322 -2.73 -13.11 -9.56
C ASN A 322 -2.73 -12.29 -10.87
N LEU A 323 -1.63 -11.57 -11.07
CA LEU A 323 -1.50 -10.47 -12.04
C LEU A 323 -1.72 -10.95 -13.48
N ASP A 324 -1.26 -12.16 -13.79
CA ASP A 324 -1.42 -12.86 -15.07
C ASP A 324 -2.88 -13.22 -15.41
N ALA A 325 -3.82 -13.10 -14.46
CA ALA A 325 -5.26 -13.19 -14.70
C ALA A 325 -6.03 -11.91 -14.33
N ALA A 326 -5.35 -10.88 -13.83
CA ALA A 326 -5.98 -9.69 -13.27
C ALA A 326 -6.64 -8.82 -14.34
N ASP A 327 -6.05 -8.71 -15.55
CA ASP A 327 -6.65 -7.98 -16.67
C ASP A 327 -7.98 -8.60 -17.14
N MET A 328 -8.02 -9.92 -17.28
CA MET A 328 -9.25 -10.65 -17.61
C MET A 328 -10.34 -10.41 -16.56
N ALA A 329 -9.98 -10.50 -15.27
CA ALA A 329 -10.91 -10.28 -14.17
C ALA A 329 -11.40 -8.83 -14.10
N TYR A 330 -10.53 -7.87 -14.40
CA TYR A 330 -10.85 -6.44 -14.42
C TYR A 330 -11.89 -6.14 -15.49
N GLU A 331 -11.70 -6.66 -16.70
CA GLU A 331 -12.64 -6.44 -17.80
C GLU A 331 -13.94 -7.23 -17.61
N TRP A 332 -13.93 -8.39 -16.94
CA TRP A 332 -15.19 -9.07 -16.53
C TRP A 332 -16.07 -8.20 -15.62
N SER A 333 -15.46 -7.40 -14.74
CA SER A 333 -16.19 -6.47 -13.87
C SER A 333 -16.60 -5.20 -14.61
N TYR A 334 -15.68 -4.57 -15.34
CA TYR A 334 -15.84 -3.18 -15.78
C TYR A 334 -16.03 -2.98 -17.29
N LYS A 335 -16.12 -4.06 -18.06
CA LYS A 335 -16.51 -4.00 -19.49
C LYS A 335 -17.77 -3.15 -19.68
N GLY A 336 -17.74 -2.32 -20.72
CA GLY A 336 -18.84 -1.41 -21.07
C GLY A 336 -18.77 -0.04 -20.39
N ILE A 337 -17.91 0.15 -19.39
CA ILE A 337 -17.65 1.47 -18.79
C ILE A 337 -16.55 2.17 -19.60
N THR A 338 -16.97 2.99 -20.57
CA THR A 338 -16.08 3.60 -21.57
C THR A 338 -15.51 4.95 -21.19
N SER A 339 -15.81 5.47 -20.00
CA SER A 339 -15.18 6.68 -19.48
C SER A 339 -15.04 6.64 -17.96
N PHE A 340 -13.92 7.17 -17.46
CA PHE A 340 -13.60 7.17 -16.04
C PHE A 340 -12.64 8.31 -15.68
N ASN A 341 -12.50 8.58 -14.38
CA ASN A 341 -11.52 9.53 -13.88
C ASN A 341 -10.27 8.75 -13.42
N LYS A 342 -9.18 8.89 -14.16
CA LYS A 342 -7.87 8.40 -13.73
C LYS A 342 -7.32 9.36 -12.68
N VAL A 343 -7.00 8.85 -11.50
CA VAL A 343 -6.29 9.60 -10.47
C VAL A 343 -4.81 9.32 -10.64
N THR A 344 -4.02 10.34 -10.91
CA THR A 344 -2.56 10.25 -10.95
C THR A 344 -2.00 10.95 -9.72
N MET A 345 -1.12 10.26 -8.99
CA MET A 345 -0.34 10.83 -7.89
C MET A 345 1.00 11.34 -8.44
N GLY A 346 1.50 12.47 -7.93
CA GLY A 346 2.80 13.01 -8.32
C GLY A 346 3.97 12.07 -7.98
N GLN A 347 5.08 12.18 -8.70
CA GLN A 347 6.29 11.34 -8.56
C GLN A 347 6.92 11.33 -7.14
N GLY A 348 6.62 12.32 -6.29
CA GLY A 348 7.12 12.42 -4.92
C GLY A 348 6.15 11.91 -3.83
N GLU A 349 5.00 11.33 -4.19
CA GLU A 349 3.85 11.19 -3.28
C GLU A 349 3.16 9.82 -3.28
N LEU A 350 3.71 8.81 -3.96
CA LEU A 350 3.30 7.43 -3.69
C LEU A 350 3.71 7.11 -2.25
N PRO A 351 2.86 6.46 -1.43
CA PRO A 351 3.14 6.27 -0.02
C PRO A 351 4.42 5.46 0.15
N GLN A 352 5.54 6.15 0.33
CA GLN A 352 6.61 5.64 1.17
C GLN A 352 6.00 5.62 2.56
N ALA A 353 5.46 4.47 2.94
CA ALA A 353 5.08 4.26 4.31
C ALA A 353 6.32 4.54 5.16
N ASN A 354 6.23 5.61 5.95
CA ASN A 354 7.24 6.17 6.86
C ASN A 354 8.41 6.94 6.24
N VAL A 355 8.13 8.15 5.77
CA VAL A 355 9.08 9.26 6.00
C VAL A 355 8.44 10.20 7.02
N GLY A 356 9.01 10.23 8.22
CA GLY A 356 8.66 11.17 9.28
C GLY A 356 8.98 12.59 8.82
N GLY A 357 8.02 13.24 8.18
CA GLY A 357 8.10 14.64 7.78
C GLY A 357 6.73 15.09 7.31
N ASN A 358 6.37 16.34 7.58
CA ASN A 358 5.16 16.96 7.03
C ASN A 358 5.23 16.93 5.50
N THR A 359 4.76 15.87 4.87
CA THR A 359 4.54 15.82 3.43
C THR A 359 3.31 16.67 3.14
N ALA A 360 3.45 17.65 2.25
CA ALA A 360 2.31 18.36 1.70
C ALA A 360 1.22 17.35 1.26
N PRO A 361 -0.08 17.67 1.40
CA PRO A 361 -1.13 16.74 1.01
C PRO A 361 -0.95 16.36 -0.46
N PRO A 362 -1.10 15.06 -0.79
CA PRO A 362 -0.78 14.57 -2.13
C PRO A 362 -1.57 15.33 -3.19
N GLN A 363 -0.87 15.94 -4.15
CA GLN A 363 -1.47 16.58 -5.32
C GLN A 363 -2.00 15.51 -6.28
N ARG A 364 -3.24 15.08 -6.00
CA ARG A 364 -4.00 14.20 -6.90
C ARG A 364 -4.48 15.00 -8.09
N THR A 365 -4.01 14.62 -9.27
CA THR A 365 -4.60 15.11 -10.53
C THR A 365 -5.64 14.11 -11.01
N MET A 366 -6.81 14.62 -11.41
CA MET A 366 -7.85 13.81 -12.03
C MET A 366 -7.85 14.09 -13.52
N GLN A 367 -7.62 13.05 -14.31
CA GLN A 367 -7.75 13.08 -15.76
C GLN A 367 -8.97 12.28 -16.19
N ARG A 368 -9.88 12.91 -16.92
CA ARG A 368 -10.95 12.18 -17.60
C ARG A 368 -10.34 11.36 -18.74
N VAL A 369 -10.55 10.05 -18.70
CA VAL A 369 -10.16 9.12 -19.77
C VAL A 369 -11.41 8.63 -20.46
N ASN A 370 -11.40 8.64 -21.80
CA ASN A 370 -12.43 8.05 -22.64
C ASN A 370 -11.78 6.95 -23.49
N LEU A 371 -12.36 5.76 -23.49
CA LEU A 371 -11.89 4.65 -24.29
C LEU A 371 -12.23 4.86 -25.76
N ASN A 372 -11.26 4.58 -26.64
CA ASN A 372 -11.51 4.54 -28.07
C ASN A 372 -12.06 3.16 -28.50
N ALA A 373 -12.38 2.99 -29.79
CA ALA A 373 -12.94 1.74 -30.30
C ALA A 373 -12.00 0.53 -30.14
N ASP A 374 -10.70 0.74 -30.24
CA ASP A 374 -9.67 -0.28 -30.09
C ASP A 374 -9.51 -0.69 -28.61
N ASP A 375 -9.54 0.26 -27.67
CA ASP A 375 -9.61 -0.03 -26.23
C ASP A 375 -10.84 -0.87 -25.87
N VAL A 376 -12.01 -0.55 -26.46
CA VAL A 376 -13.24 -1.30 -26.25
C VAL A 376 -13.14 -2.72 -26.83
N ALA A 377 -12.51 -2.89 -28.00
CA ALA A 377 -12.26 -4.20 -28.58
C ALA A 377 -11.34 -5.05 -27.69
N TYR A 378 -10.26 -4.46 -27.16
CA TYR A 378 -9.34 -5.14 -26.25
C TYR A 378 -10.00 -5.50 -24.91
N SER A 379 -10.83 -4.60 -24.36
CA SER A 379 -11.69 -4.86 -23.19
C SER A 379 -12.59 -6.09 -23.40
N ASN A 380 -13.23 -6.19 -24.57
CA ASN A 380 -14.07 -7.33 -24.92
C ASN A 380 -13.26 -8.63 -24.99
N LEU A 381 -12.10 -8.62 -25.66
CA LEU A 381 -11.19 -9.77 -25.75
C LEU A 381 -10.81 -10.30 -24.37
N LEU A 382 -10.30 -9.44 -23.48
CA LEU A 382 -9.89 -9.82 -22.13
C LEU A 382 -11.06 -10.40 -21.32
N SER A 383 -12.25 -9.77 -21.40
CA SER A 383 -13.44 -10.25 -20.72
C SER A 383 -13.91 -11.62 -21.21
N GLU A 384 -13.70 -11.97 -22.47
CA GLU A 384 -14.10 -13.26 -23.06
C GLU A 384 -13.23 -14.43 -22.58
N HIS A 385 -11.99 -14.17 -22.16
CA HIS A 385 -11.08 -15.21 -21.64
C HIS A 385 -11.28 -15.51 -20.15
N PHE A 386 -11.87 -14.59 -19.37
CA PHE A 386 -12.04 -14.78 -17.93
C PHE A 386 -12.88 -16.02 -17.54
N PRO A 387 -14.00 -16.34 -18.21
CA PRO A 387 -14.77 -17.55 -17.91
C PRO A 387 -13.97 -18.84 -18.00
N GLU A 388 -13.10 -18.98 -19.00
CA GLU A 388 -12.25 -20.16 -19.16
C GLU A 388 -11.27 -20.30 -17.99
N TYR A 389 -10.60 -19.20 -17.63
CA TYR A 389 -9.73 -19.15 -16.47
C TYR A 389 -10.44 -19.64 -15.19
N VAL A 390 -11.59 -19.03 -14.84
CA VAL A 390 -12.36 -19.41 -13.64
C VAL A 390 -12.79 -20.88 -13.68
N ASN A 391 -13.30 -21.34 -14.82
CA ASN A 391 -13.79 -22.70 -14.97
C ASN A 391 -12.66 -23.72 -14.81
N ASN A 392 -11.45 -23.43 -15.29
CA ASN A 392 -10.29 -24.31 -15.19
C ASN A 392 -9.77 -24.47 -13.75
N LEU A 393 -10.02 -23.50 -12.87
CA LEU A 393 -9.67 -23.61 -11.45
C LEU A 393 -10.49 -24.65 -10.69
N GLN A 394 -11.66 -25.05 -11.23
CA GLN A 394 -12.60 -26.00 -10.62
C GLN A 394 -12.93 -25.64 -9.16
N LEU A 395 -13.20 -24.35 -8.90
CA LEU A 395 -13.51 -23.86 -7.56
C LEU A 395 -14.89 -24.33 -7.08
N HIS A 396 -15.05 -24.47 -5.77
CA HIS A 396 -16.30 -24.84 -5.12
C HIS A 396 -16.64 -23.85 -3.99
N ASP A 397 -17.92 -23.57 -3.80
CA ASP A 397 -18.37 -22.85 -2.60
C ASP A 397 -18.42 -23.77 -1.36
N SER A 398 -18.80 -23.19 -0.22
CA SER A 398 -18.92 -23.93 1.05
C SER A 398 -19.98 -25.05 1.05
N MET A 399 -20.89 -25.06 0.08
CA MET A 399 -21.88 -26.13 -0.11
C MET A 399 -21.42 -27.19 -1.13
N GLY A 400 -20.18 -27.09 -1.63
CA GLY A 400 -19.63 -27.99 -2.63
C GLY A 400 -20.19 -27.76 -4.03
N ARG A 401 -20.83 -26.60 -4.31
CA ARG A 401 -21.29 -26.29 -5.66
C ARG A 401 -20.14 -25.73 -6.49
N VAL A 402 -19.97 -26.27 -7.69
CA VAL A 402 -18.92 -25.80 -8.60
C VAL A 402 -19.21 -24.36 -9.04
N LEU A 403 -18.19 -23.50 -8.92
CA LEU A 403 -18.22 -22.11 -9.31
C LEU A 403 -17.77 -21.98 -10.76
N LYS A 404 -18.70 -21.63 -11.65
CA LYS A 404 -18.48 -21.55 -13.10
C LYS A 404 -19.09 -20.29 -13.68
N LEU A 405 -18.58 -19.92 -14.85
CA LEU A 405 -19.08 -18.86 -15.72
C LEU A 405 -19.40 -19.41 -17.11
N ASP A 406 -20.47 -18.92 -17.71
CA ASP A 406 -20.78 -19.09 -19.12
C ASP A 406 -19.96 -18.12 -19.99
N LYS A 407 -20.11 -18.22 -21.31
CA LYS A 407 -19.42 -17.34 -22.28
C LYS A 407 -19.72 -15.85 -22.12
N ASN A 408 -20.80 -15.49 -21.43
CA ASN A 408 -21.19 -14.11 -21.16
C ASN A 408 -20.72 -13.65 -19.77
N GLY A 409 -19.94 -14.46 -19.06
CA GLY A 409 -19.47 -14.17 -17.71
C GLY A 409 -20.57 -14.26 -16.65
N ASN A 410 -21.66 -14.99 -16.89
CA ASN A 410 -22.72 -15.26 -15.90
C ASN A 410 -22.61 -16.67 -15.33
N GLY A 411 -23.04 -16.89 -14.09
CA GLY A 411 -23.07 -18.24 -13.53
C GLY A 411 -22.95 -18.28 -12.02
N THR A 412 -22.65 -19.47 -11.49
CA THR A 412 -22.53 -19.70 -10.04
C THR A 412 -21.38 -18.90 -9.43
N PHE A 413 -20.29 -18.65 -10.17
CA PHE A 413 -19.20 -17.79 -9.68
C PHE A 413 -19.63 -16.32 -9.56
N LYS A 414 -20.35 -15.75 -10.54
CA LYS A 414 -20.90 -14.39 -10.43
C LYS A 414 -21.82 -14.28 -9.20
N ASN A 415 -22.71 -15.25 -9.00
CA ASN A 415 -23.60 -15.27 -7.84
C ASN A 415 -22.84 -15.38 -6.51
N TYR A 416 -21.75 -16.15 -6.49
CA TYR A 416 -20.87 -16.25 -5.34
C TYR A 416 -20.23 -14.90 -4.99
N VAL A 417 -19.69 -14.18 -5.98
CA VAL A 417 -19.15 -12.82 -5.79
C VAL A 417 -20.24 -11.85 -5.27
N LYS A 418 -21.43 -11.87 -5.89
CA LYS A 418 -22.57 -11.04 -5.45
C LYS A 418 -22.91 -11.29 -3.98
N ALA A 419 -22.84 -12.54 -3.52
CA ALA A 419 -23.18 -12.90 -2.14
C ALA A 419 -22.31 -12.17 -1.09
N PHE A 420 -21.01 -11.95 -1.36
CA PHE A 420 -20.14 -11.18 -0.47
C PHE A 420 -20.57 -9.71 -0.38
N ILE A 421 -20.89 -9.09 -1.52
CA ILE A 421 -21.34 -7.69 -1.59
C ILE A 421 -22.71 -7.55 -0.90
N ILE A 422 -23.61 -8.52 -1.08
CA ILE A 422 -24.92 -8.56 -0.43
C ILE A 422 -24.78 -8.69 1.10
N ASP A 423 -23.91 -9.58 1.57
CA ASP A 423 -23.62 -9.75 3.00
C ASP A 423 -23.06 -8.44 3.60
N ALA A 424 -22.14 -7.79 2.90
CA ALA A 424 -21.59 -6.50 3.30
C ALA A 424 -22.66 -5.41 3.42
N ALA A 425 -23.52 -5.28 2.41
CA ALA A 425 -24.62 -4.30 2.42
C ALA A 425 -25.63 -4.58 3.53
N ASN A 426 -25.99 -5.85 3.78
CA ASN A 426 -26.86 -6.22 4.89
C ASN A 426 -26.23 -5.93 6.25
N LYS A 427 -24.93 -6.20 6.43
CA LYS A 427 -24.18 -5.84 7.65
C LYS A 427 -24.16 -4.32 7.88
N ALA A 428 -23.95 -3.53 6.82
CA ALA A 428 -24.01 -2.07 6.89
C ALA A 428 -25.43 -1.58 7.24
N GLN A 429 -26.46 -2.14 6.61
CA GLN A 429 -27.86 -1.83 6.92
C GLN A 429 -28.20 -2.14 8.38
N ALA A 430 -27.75 -3.28 8.91
CA ALA A 430 -27.97 -3.65 10.30
C ALA A 430 -27.29 -2.70 11.30
N LYS A 431 -26.19 -2.05 10.87
CA LYS A 431 -25.49 -0.99 11.61
C LYS A 431 -26.11 0.40 11.40
N GLY A 432 -27.22 0.53 10.66
CA GLY A 432 -27.91 1.79 10.40
C GLY A 432 -27.30 2.65 9.29
N THR A 433 -26.41 2.11 8.45
CA THR A 433 -25.85 2.84 7.31
C THR A 433 -26.95 3.19 6.30
N ASP A 434 -27.01 4.45 5.86
CA ASP A 434 -27.91 4.86 4.78
C ASP A 434 -27.45 4.29 3.44
N LEU A 435 -28.33 3.49 2.83
CA LEU A 435 -28.09 2.83 1.55
C LEU A 435 -28.85 3.47 0.39
N SER A 436 -29.50 4.62 0.58
CA SER A 436 -30.34 5.30 -0.41
C SER A 436 -29.63 5.58 -1.75
N LYS A 437 -28.34 5.90 -1.71
CA LYS A 437 -27.50 6.18 -2.89
C LYS A 437 -27.09 4.92 -3.67
N HIS A 438 -27.28 3.73 -3.11
CA HIS A 438 -26.86 2.46 -3.68
C HIS A 438 -28.03 1.80 -4.43
N THR A 439 -28.46 2.43 -5.52
CA THR A 439 -29.64 2.05 -6.30
C THR A 439 -29.52 0.69 -7.01
N TYR A 440 -28.31 0.14 -7.08
CA TYR A 440 -28.04 -1.21 -7.58
C TYR A 440 -28.50 -2.32 -6.62
N LEU A 441 -28.80 -2.01 -5.36
CA LEU A 441 -29.25 -2.99 -4.37
C LEU A 441 -30.69 -3.41 -4.63
N VAL A 442 -30.94 -4.71 -4.72
CA VAL A 442 -32.27 -5.29 -4.90
C VAL A 442 -32.77 -5.80 -3.55
N ARG A 443 -33.86 -5.20 -3.07
CA ARG A 443 -34.45 -5.50 -1.76
C ARG A 443 -35.53 -6.57 -1.86
N ASP A 444 -35.66 -7.36 -0.81
CA ASP A 444 -36.87 -8.15 -0.61
C ASP A 444 -38.01 -7.26 -0.12
N ASN A 445 -39.15 -7.30 -0.81
CA ASN A 445 -40.29 -6.42 -0.50
C ASN A 445 -40.95 -6.75 0.85
N LYS A 446 -40.74 -7.95 1.41
CA LYS A 446 -41.33 -8.35 2.70
C LYS A 446 -40.40 -8.03 3.86
N THR A 447 -39.11 -8.33 3.72
CA THR A 447 -38.15 -8.23 4.84
C THR A 447 -37.32 -6.95 4.79
N GLY A 448 -37.24 -6.26 3.65
CA GLY A 448 -36.35 -5.12 3.44
C GLY A 448 -34.87 -5.49 3.36
N ALA A 449 -34.51 -6.77 3.49
CA ALA A 449 -33.15 -7.26 3.36
C ALA A 449 -32.68 -7.14 1.90
N ILE A 450 -31.37 -6.91 1.72
CA ILE A 450 -30.76 -7.01 0.39
C ILE A 450 -30.70 -8.48 0.02
N LYS A 451 -31.33 -8.85 -1.10
CA LYS A 451 -31.35 -10.23 -1.59
C LYS A 451 -30.58 -10.42 -2.88
N ASP A 452 -30.36 -9.34 -3.61
CA ASP A 452 -29.58 -9.37 -4.84
C ASP A 452 -28.96 -8.00 -5.14
N ILE A 453 -28.08 -7.94 -6.14
CA ILE A 453 -27.58 -6.69 -6.73
C ILE A 453 -27.75 -6.73 -8.25
N ASN A 454 -28.08 -5.58 -8.85
CA ASN A 454 -27.90 -5.39 -10.28
C ASN A 454 -26.39 -5.25 -10.55
N TRP A 455 -25.80 -6.24 -11.25
CA TRP A 455 -24.36 -6.39 -11.41
C TRP A 455 -23.76 -5.22 -12.20
N GLU A 456 -24.39 -4.87 -13.32
CA GLU A 456 -23.94 -3.80 -14.21
C GLU A 456 -24.07 -2.45 -13.53
N ALA A 457 -25.18 -2.20 -12.81
CA ALA A 457 -25.37 -0.95 -12.06
C ALA A 457 -24.40 -0.83 -10.87
N TYR A 458 -24.07 -1.95 -10.21
CA TYR A 458 -23.05 -1.97 -9.15
C TYR A 458 -21.67 -1.61 -9.71
N ASN A 459 -21.25 -2.24 -10.81
CA ASN A 459 -19.94 -1.95 -11.40
C ASN A 459 -19.90 -0.53 -12.01
N GLN A 460 -21.02 -0.01 -12.50
CA GLN A 460 -21.13 1.39 -12.92
C GLN A 460 -21.03 2.38 -11.74
N PHE A 461 -21.55 2.00 -10.58
CA PHE A 461 -21.45 2.79 -9.34
C PHE A 461 -20.01 2.81 -8.81
N VAL A 462 -19.36 1.64 -8.74
CA VAL A 462 -17.94 1.54 -8.35
C VAL A 462 -17.04 2.22 -9.38
N SER A 463 -17.39 2.07 -10.66
CA SER A 463 -16.62 2.51 -11.82
C SER A 463 -15.25 1.83 -11.93
N ARG A 464 -14.64 1.92 -13.11
CA ARG A 464 -13.23 1.59 -13.30
C ARG A 464 -12.32 2.77 -12.94
N SER A 465 -11.07 2.46 -12.63
CA SER A 465 -9.98 3.43 -12.38
C SER A 465 -8.81 3.29 -13.34
N LYS A 466 -8.78 2.23 -14.18
CA LYS A 466 -7.70 1.87 -15.09
C LYS A 466 -8.25 1.60 -16.49
N ALA A 467 -7.43 1.78 -17.53
CA ALA A 467 -7.77 1.43 -18.91
C ALA A 467 -7.61 -0.09 -19.15
N PRO A 468 -8.11 -0.65 -20.27
CA PRO A 468 -7.93 -2.08 -20.58
C PRO A 468 -6.44 -2.41 -20.73
N GLY A 469 -6.01 -3.53 -20.17
CA GLY A 469 -4.59 -3.69 -19.77
C GLY A 469 -4.32 -2.92 -18.47
N ALA A 470 -5.18 -3.16 -17.48
CA ALA A 470 -5.15 -2.50 -16.18
C ALA A 470 -3.89 -2.85 -15.36
N PHE A 471 -3.25 -3.98 -15.65
CA PHE A 471 -2.02 -4.44 -15.03
C PHE A 471 -0.96 -4.66 -16.09
N ASP A 472 -1.19 -5.50 -17.09
CA ASP A 472 -0.28 -5.60 -18.24
C ASP A 472 -0.72 -4.59 -19.30
N SER A 473 -0.21 -3.35 -19.21
CA SER A 473 -0.68 -2.28 -20.10
C SER A 473 -0.13 -2.48 -21.49
N ARG A 474 -0.95 -2.22 -22.52
CA ARG A 474 -0.53 -2.27 -23.93
C ARG A 474 0.55 -1.26 -24.29
N SER A 475 0.77 -0.27 -23.44
CA SER A 475 1.84 0.72 -23.57
C SER A 475 3.11 0.33 -22.81
N ASN A 476 3.11 -0.83 -22.14
CA ASN A 476 4.21 -1.35 -21.33
C ASN A 476 4.74 -0.32 -20.30
N ASP A 477 3.80 0.32 -19.59
CA ASP A 477 4.04 1.51 -18.75
C ASP A 477 3.39 1.44 -17.36
N SER A 478 2.75 0.32 -17.01
CA SER A 478 2.14 0.15 -15.69
C SER A 478 3.19 -0.09 -14.59
N GLY A 479 2.75 -0.02 -13.33
CA GLY A 479 3.59 -0.41 -12.20
C GLY A 479 3.91 -1.91 -12.23
N GLU A 480 3.01 -2.74 -12.73
CA GLU A 480 3.19 -4.19 -12.85
C GLU A 480 4.11 -4.54 -14.04
N ASN A 481 4.03 -3.83 -15.16
CA ASN A 481 5.03 -3.95 -16.24
C ASN A 481 6.42 -3.62 -15.71
N ASN A 482 6.51 -2.58 -14.88
CA ASN A 482 7.75 -2.19 -14.24
C ASN A 482 8.26 -3.20 -13.21
N LEU A 483 7.37 -3.88 -12.47
CA LEU A 483 7.74 -4.98 -11.56
C LEU A 483 8.39 -6.13 -12.33
N PHE A 484 7.83 -6.49 -13.48
CA PHE A 484 8.31 -7.56 -14.34
C PHE A 484 9.40 -7.12 -15.33
N GLY A 485 10.00 -5.95 -15.16
CA GLY A 485 11.27 -5.63 -15.80
C GLY A 485 12.39 -6.59 -15.40
N THR A 486 13.56 -6.46 -16.03
CA THR A 486 14.77 -7.22 -15.70
C THR A 486 15.85 -6.33 -15.07
N SER A 487 17.04 -6.87 -14.79
CA SER A 487 18.18 -6.05 -14.33
C SER A 487 18.55 -4.93 -15.33
N ALA A 488 18.31 -5.14 -16.62
CA ALA A 488 18.64 -4.19 -17.69
C ALA A 488 17.41 -3.51 -18.32
N THR A 489 16.21 -4.08 -18.17
CA THR A 489 14.99 -3.56 -18.81
C THR A 489 14.01 -3.04 -17.77
N ASP A 490 13.53 -1.81 -17.93
CA ASP A 490 12.68 -1.20 -16.90
C ASP A 490 11.27 -1.80 -16.85
N ASN A 491 10.67 -2.07 -18.01
CA ASN A 491 9.30 -2.56 -18.14
C ASN A 491 9.22 -3.72 -19.13
N ASN A 492 8.50 -4.78 -18.77
CA ASN A 492 8.15 -5.87 -19.68
C ASN A 492 6.66 -6.21 -19.59
N HIS A 493 6.12 -6.80 -20.65
CA HIS A 493 4.87 -7.53 -20.53
C HIS A 493 5.07 -8.79 -19.68
N PHE A 494 4.00 -9.31 -19.10
CA PHE A 494 4.01 -10.55 -18.33
C PHE A 494 2.87 -11.49 -18.72
N THR A 495 2.09 -11.10 -19.73
CA THR A 495 1.08 -11.91 -20.40
C THR A 495 1.33 -11.89 -21.92
N ILE A 496 1.11 -13.05 -22.55
CA ILE A 496 1.23 -13.15 -24.02
C ILE A 496 0.18 -12.27 -24.72
N THR A 497 -1.03 -12.15 -24.14
CA THR A 497 -2.11 -11.37 -24.72
C THR A 497 -1.75 -9.89 -24.82
N ALA A 498 -1.16 -9.28 -23.78
CA ALA A 498 -0.74 -7.88 -23.84
C ALA A 498 0.41 -7.68 -24.83
N ALA A 499 1.42 -8.55 -24.83
CA ALA A 499 2.52 -8.47 -25.79
C ALA A 499 2.07 -8.56 -27.25
N LEU A 500 1.10 -9.43 -27.58
CA LEU A 500 0.55 -9.50 -28.94
C LEU A 500 -0.27 -8.25 -29.33
N HIS A 501 -0.63 -7.42 -28.37
CA HIS A 501 -1.37 -6.16 -28.56
C HIS A 501 -0.56 -4.94 -28.06
N ASP A 502 0.77 -5.06 -28.00
CA ASP A 502 1.67 -3.95 -27.67
C ASP A 502 1.44 -2.80 -28.66
N THR A 503 1.34 -1.57 -28.13
CA THR A 503 1.06 -0.34 -28.88
C THR A 503 2.28 0.58 -28.96
N THR A 504 3.39 0.19 -28.35
CA THR A 504 4.66 0.89 -28.41
C THR A 504 5.30 0.73 -29.79
N PRO A 505 6.16 1.69 -30.21
CA PRO A 505 6.92 1.55 -31.45
C PRO A 505 8.02 0.46 -31.39
N ASN A 506 8.17 -0.25 -30.27
CA ASN A 506 9.24 -1.22 -30.08
C ASN A 506 9.00 -2.47 -30.94
N GLN A 507 9.96 -2.80 -31.80
CA GLN A 507 9.86 -3.98 -32.67
C GLN A 507 10.18 -5.28 -31.93
N ASP A 508 10.85 -5.20 -30.77
CA ASP A 508 11.26 -6.33 -29.94
C ASP A 508 10.41 -6.39 -28.66
N VAL A 509 9.14 -6.77 -28.81
CA VAL A 509 8.21 -6.96 -27.69
C VAL A 509 8.67 -8.14 -26.82
N TYR A 510 8.80 -7.90 -25.52
CA TYR A 510 9.30 -8.88 -24.56
C TYR A 510 8.23 -9.23 -23.53
N VAL A 511 8.03 -10.54 -23.32
CA VAL A 511 7.23 -11.10 -22.23
C VAL A 511 8.18 -11.68 -21.21
N GLU A 512 8.02 -11.33 -19.95
CA GLU A 512 8.83 -11.83 -18.85
C GLU A 512 8.76 -13.35 -18.74
N ASN A 513 9.83 -13.93 -18.22
CA ASN A 513 9.96 -15.36 -18.02
C ASN A 513 8.78 -15.91 -17.19
N ALA A 514 8.09 -16.90 -17.75
CA ALA A 514 6.92 -17.52 -17.13
C ALA A 514 7.21 -18.06 -15.71
N LYS A 515 8.44 -18.47 -15.41
CA LYS A 515 8.85 -18.88 -14.06
C LYS A 515 8.87 -17.70 -13.08
N ILE A 516 9.35 -16.52 -13.49
CA ILE A 516 9.33 -15.31 -12.66
C ILE A 516 7.89 -14.86 -12.41
N VAL A 517 7.03 -14.89 -13.43
CA VAL A 517 5.58 -14.63 -13.29
C VAL A 517 4.96 -15.64 -12.32
N THR A 518 5.29 -16.92 -12.46
CA THR A 518 4.84 -18.00 -11.57
C THR A 518 5.24 -17.71 -10.12
N MET A 519 6.50 -17.32 -9.88
CA MET A 519 7.05 -17.01 -8.55
C MET A 519 6.36 -15.84 -7.86
N MET A 520 5.65 -14.98 -8.61
CA MET A 520 4.91 -13.83 -8.07
C MET A 520 3.40 -14.08 -7.89
N ASN A 521 2.91 -15.29 -8.20
CA ASN A 521 1.49 -15.63 -8.10
C ASN A 521 1.22 -16.75 -7.06
N PRO A 522 0.51 -16.47 -5.95
CA PRO A 522 0.21 -17.47 -4.93
C PRO A 522 -0.62 -18.67 -5.44
N MET A 523 -1.39 -18.50 -6.53
CA MET A 523 -2.21 -19.58 -7.10
C MET A 523 -1.38 -20.79 -7.55
N ASN A 524 -0.11 -20.59 -7.89
CA ASN A 524 0.81 -21.66 -8.31
C ASN A 524 1.39 -22.47 -7.15
N TYR A 525 1.32 -21.95 -5.93
CA TYR A 525 1.93 -22.56 -4.74
C TYR A 525 0.91 -23.05 -3.71
N LEU A 526 -0.34 -22.55 -3.75
CA LEU A 526 -1.40 -23.05 -2.88
C LEU A 526 -1.69 -24.54 -3.14
N GLY A 527 -1.44 -25.36 -2.12
CA GLY A 527 -1.58 -26.81 -2.15
C GLY A 527 -0.41 -27.54 -2.80
N SER A 528 0.65 -26.82 -3.18
CA SER A 528 1.86 -27.44 -3.73
C SER A 528 2.61 -28.21 -2.65
N PRO A 529 2.98 -29.48 -2.88
CA PRO A 529 3.78 -30.25 -1.91
C PRO A 529 5.22 -29.72 -1.77
N ALA A 530 5.66 -28.89 -2.71
CA ALA A 530 6.95 -28.22 -2.67
C ALA A 530 6.95 -26.95 -1.81
N ALA A 531 5.80 -26.55 -1.24
CA ALA A 531 5.68 -25.40 -0.36
C ALA A 531 5.01 -25.79 0.97
N THR A 532 5.45 -25.17 2.05
CA THR A 532 4.77 -25.19 3.35
C THR A 532 3.82 -23.98 3.40
N ASN A 533 2.57 -24.20 3.01
CA ASN A 533 1.55 -23.14 3.04
C ASN A 533 1.16 -22.77 4.48
N ALA A 534 0.80 -21.50 4.70
CA ALA A 534 0.19 -21.03 5.94
C ALA A 534 -1.16 -21.73 6.17
N ARG A 535 -1.56 -21.86 7.44
CA ARG A 535 -2.79 -22.57 7.79
C ARG A 535 -4.03 -21.66 7.83
N TYR A 536 -3.83 -20.37 8.05
CA TYR A 536 -4.88 -19.39 8.27
C TYR A 536 -4.71 -18.20 7.34
N TYR A 537 -5.80 -17.79 6.68
CA TYR A 537 -5.84 -16.65 5.77
C TYR A 537 -6.99 -15.73 6.16
N ARG A 538 -6.71 -14.44 6.33
CA ARG A 538 -7.70 -13.38 6.48
C ARG A 538 -7.57 -12.42 5.30
N ILE A 539 -8.61 -12.31 4.49
CA ILE A 539 -8.60 -11.52 3.25
C ILE A 539 -9.74 -10.51 3.29
N ARG A 540 -9.44 -9.26 2.96
CA ARG A 540 -10.43 -8.18 2.87
C ARG A 540 -10.29 -7.40 1.56
N TYR A 541 -11.42 -7.12 0.91
CA TYR A 541 -11.46 -6.28 -0.30
C TYR A 541 -12.70 -5.37 -0.27
N GLY A 542 -12.52 -4.06 -0.21
CA GLY A 542 -13.64 -3.13 -0.03
C GLY A 542 -14.64 -3.14 -1.20
N THR A 543 -15.93 -2.95 -0.93
CA THR A 543 -16.98 -2.96 -1.99
C THR A 543 -16.95 -1.73 -2.89
N THR A 544 -16.08 -0.75 -2.60
CA THR A 544 -15.87 0.43 -3.46
C THR A 544 -14.43 0.55 -3.93
N ASP A 545 -13.59 -0.46 -3.69
CA ASP A 545 -12.26 -0.54 -4.28
C ASP A 545 -12.36 -1.02 -5.74
N SER A 546 -11.73 -0.26 -6.64
CA SER A 546 -11.67 -0.53 -8.07
C SER A 546 -10.26 -0.74 -8.60
N ASN A 547 -9.25 -0.92 -7.72
CA ASN A 547 -7.85 -1.11 -8.13
C ASN A 547 -7.60 -2.48 -8.77
N THR A 548 -8.44 -3.46 -8.45
CA THR A 548 -8.58 -4.74 -9.15
C THR A 548 -10.06 -5.15 -9.19
N SER A 549 -10.35 -6.32 -9.75
CA SER A 549 -11.65 -6.94 -9.63
C SER A 549 -11.78 -7.65 -8.30
N VAL A 550 -12.92 -7.50 -7.60
CA VAL A 550 -13.24 -8.25 -6.37
C VAL A 550 -13.11 -9.77 -6.55
N ALA A 551 -13.20 -10.26 -7.79
CA ALA A 551 -12.99 -11.67 -8.11
C ALA A 551 -11.58 -12.16 -7.75
N ILE A 552 -10.54 -11.33 -7.88
CA ILE A 552 -9.14 -11.73 -7.65
C ILE A 552 -8.89 -12.21 -6.21
N PRO A 553 -9.13 -11.42 -5.16
CA PRO A 553 -8.95 -11.88 -3.79
C PRO A 553 -9.88 -13.06 -3.44
N LEU A 554 -11.11 -13.07 -3.96
CA LEU A 554 -12.06 -14.16 -3.72
C LEU A 554 -11.60 -15.47 -4.37
N ILE A 555 -10.97 -15.44 -5.54
CA ILE A 555 -10.41 -16.63 -6.19
C ILE A 555 -9.30 -17.23 -5.33
N VAL A 556 -8.35 -16.42 -4.86
CA VAL A 556 -7.23 -16.88 -4.02
C VAL A 556 -7.74 -17.52 -2.73
N GLY A 557 -8.62 -16.83 -2.01
CA GLY A 557 -9.14 -17.37 -0.75
C GLY A 557 -10.07 -18.56 -0.95
N THR A 558 -10.87 -18.61 -2.01
CA THR A 558 -11.71 -19.79 -2.32
C THR A 558 -10.85 -21.00 -2.68
N ARG A 559 -9.75 -20.79 -3.43
CA ARG A 559 -8.78 -21.85 -3.71
C ARG A 559 -8.16 -22.40 -2.42
N ALA A 560 -7.72 -21.52 -1.53
CA ALA A 560 -7.18 -21.92 -0.22
C ALA A 560 -8.22 -22.71 0.60
N GLN A 561 -9.49 -22.26 0.61
CA GLN A 561 -10.57 -22.95 1.30
C GLN A 561 -10.86 -24.34 0.69
N ASN A 562 -10.86 -24.48 -0.64
CA ASN A 562 -11.05 -25.78 -1.30
C ASN A 562 -9.92 -26.77 -1.01
N LEU A 563 -8.73 -26.28 -0.66
CA LEU A 563 -7.59 -27.08 -0.23
C LEU A 563 -7.62 -27.42 1.27
N GLY A 564 -8.65 -26.97 2.00
CA GLY A 564 -8.84 -27.29 3.43
C GLY A 564 -8.15 -26.31 4.39
N TYR A 565 -7.65 -25.17 3.90
CA TYR A 565 -7.11 -24.13 4.78
C TYR A 565 -8.22 -23.31 5.44
N ASN A 566 -7.92 -22.71 6.60
CA ASN A 566 -8.87 -21.85 7.30
C ASN A 566 -8.87 -20.45 6.70
N VAL A 567 -9.98 -20.06 6.09
CA VAL A 567 -10.07 -18.79 5.36
C VAL A 567 -11.22 -17.94 5.91
N ASP A 568 -10.88 -16.72 6.34
CA ASP A 568 -11.81 -15.64 6.69
C ASP A 568 -11.76 -14.58 5.58
N MET A 569 -12.75 -14.60 4.69
CA MET A 569 -12.91 -13.63 3.60
C MET A 569 -14.11 -12.72 3.86
N ALA A 570 -13.95 -11.42 3.62
CA ALA A 570 -15.07 -10.49 3.59
C ALA A 570 -14.82 -9.34 2.62
N THR A 571 -15.90 -8.68 2.18
CA THR A 571 -15.83 -7.45 1.39
C THR A 571 -16.43 -6.28 2.16
N PRO A 572 -15.67 -5.53 2.98
CA PRO A 572 -16.24 -4.46 3.81
C PRO A 572 -16.97 -3.39 3.01
N PHE A 573 -18.18 -3.05 3.45
CA PHE A 573 -19.07 -2.16 2.71
C PHE A 573 -18.56 -0.70 2.70
N GLY A 574 -18.55 -0.08 1.52
CA GLY A 574 -18.18 1.33 1.34
C GLY A 574 -16.71 1.65 1.60
N VAL A 575 -15.86 0.62 1.69
CA VAL A 575 -14.41 0.77 1.87
C VAL A 575 -13.74 0.85 0.50
N ASP A 576 -12.88 1.85 0.34
CA ASP A 576 -12.05 2.08 -0.85
C ASP A 576 -10.73 1.29 -0.78
N HIS A 577 -9.74 1.67 -1.59
CA HIS A 577 -8.44 1.00 -1.59
C HIS A 577 -7.61 1.37 -0.37
N SER A 578 -7.77 0.58 0.68
CA SER A 578 -7.11 0.76 1.97
C SER A 578 -6.96 -0.57 2.71
N GLY A 579 -6.26 -0.52 3.85
CA GLY A 579 -6.11 -1.64 4.77
C GLY A 579 -5.95 -1.13 6.19
N ASP A 580 -5.77 -2.05 7.14
CA ASP A 580 -5.62 -1.74 8.56
C ASP A 580 -6.78 -0.91 9.15
N TYR A 581 -7.95 -0.87 8.49
CA TYR A 581 -9.12 -0.10 8.92
C TYR A 581 -9.96 -0.79 10.00
N ASP A 582 -9.71 -2.08 10.27
CA ASP A 582 -10.45 -2.93 11.21
C ASP A 582 -9.50 -3.66 12.19
N LEU A 583 -8.49 -2.95 12.72
CA LEU A 583 -7.47 -3.52 13.62
C LEU A 583 -8.06 -4.32 14.79
N ASP A 584 -9.14 -3.84 15.42
CA ASP A 584 -9.81 -4.60 16.49
C ASP A 584 -10.26 -5.99 16.01
N GLU A 585 -10.88 -6.09 14.83
CA GLU A 585 -11.31 -7.36 14.25
C GLU A 585 -10.11 -8.21 13.81
N LEU A 586 -9.07 -7.58 13.25
CA LEU A 586 -7.83 -8.25 12.86
C LEU A 586 -7.15 -8.93 14.05
N PHE A 587 -6.88 -8.20 15.13
CA PHE A 587 -6.17 -8.73 16.28
C PHE A 587 -7.02 -9.66 17.13
N ASN A 588 -8.35 -9.51 17.13
CA ASN A 588 -9.24 -10.52 17.71
C ASN A 588 -9.19 -11.85 16.92
N TRP A 589 -9.15 -11.79 15.59
CA TRP A 589 -8.94 -12.98 14.76
C TRP A 589 -7.57 -13.62 15.02
N MET A 590 -6.50 -12.82 15.07
CA MET A 590 -5.14 -13.32 15.38
C MET A 590 -5.10 -13.99 16.75
N ASP A 591 -5.66 -13.35 17.79
CA ASP A 591 -5.72 -13.93 19.13
C ASP A 591 -6.46 -15.27 19.15
N ASN A 592 -7.57 -15.35 18.42
CA ASN A 592 -8.35 -16.57 18.32
C ASN A 592 -7.54 -17.72 17.71
N ILE A 593 -6.85 -17.49 16.58
CA ILE A 593 -6.09 -18.56 15.90
C ILE A 593 -4.78 -18.92 16.63
N VAL A 594 -4.20 -18.00 17.41
CA VAL A 594 -2.97 -18.27 18.17
C VAL A 594 -3.28 -18.97 19.49
N LYS A 595 -4.29 -18.51 20.24
CA LYS A 595 -4.64 -19.06 21.56
C LYS A 595 -5.37 -20.40 21.47
N ASN A 596 -6.26 -20.57 20.49
CA ASN A 596 -6.98 -21.84 20.28
C ASN A 596 -6.23 -22.84 19.40
N GLY A 597 -5.13 -22.41 18.77
CA GLY A 597 -4.19 -23.29 18.06
C GLY A 597 -3.09 -23.86 18.95
N ARG A 598 -3.27 -23.85 20.28
CA ARG A 598 -2.36 -24.42 21.28
C ARG A 598 -2.63 -25.90 21.52
#